data_AF-A0A0D3KK17-F1
#
_entry.id   AF-A0A0D3KK17-F1
#
_cell.length_a   1.000
_cell.length_b   1.000
_cell.length_c   1.000
_cell.angle_alpha   90.00
_cell.angle_beta   90.00
_cell.angle_gamma   90.00
#
_symmetry.space_group_name_H-M   'P 1'
#
loop_
_entity.id
_entity.type
_entity.pdbx_description
1 polymer ?
#
loop_
_entity_poly.entity_id
_entity_poly.type
_entity_poly.pdbx_seq_one_letter_code
_entity_poly.pdbx_strand_id
1 'polypeptide(L)'
;MLPGLARPCFGAAPRQSLRRAARATRLLSASRDRHLSVAAPADLAHVAAAATTSAAASSSSFDIDQLARQPMTSLSLNDLYRVASSPTDEQNLLNAQFVRRELPIRYAHRCAQLRNLPFGLAADERIEHAARTYEQQAEALFLHPKPVDASSKRSFDSLLRSSQPKLLEVPEHIGTALAARLHAEGGEADADADRTQQRVIDTHLDEFFLARIGQRFLIEHYLASSGSSGAEQRPGFSGIIQSRCSPFEVVEQAAAETFLLCSARLGVCPQIEVRGDRDASFTYVPKHIFFVASELLKNAAAATVDFHASRGGGGGLPPVRIVVACGENEMAIKVADEGGGIARSRLAEVWSYRGARLAGGFGLAARSDADELVRSPEASAGLGLPLARLHCKFFGGSLHLTPMEGYGTDSYAKLNRLGDDNCEDLP
;
A
#
# COMPACT_ATOMS: atom_id res chain seq x y z
N MET A 1 -11.68 35.57 59.54
CA MET A 1 -12.14 36.97 59.39
C MET A 1 -12.41 37.23 57.92
N LEU A 2 -13.68 37.37 57.53
CA LEU A 2 -14.12 38.06 56.30
C LEU A 2 -13.92 39.58 56.51
N PRO A 3 -13.69 40.42 55.47
CA PRO A 3 -14.69 40.79 54.45
C PRO A 3 -14.07 41.01 53.03
N GLY A 4 -14.79 41.30 51.95
CA GLY A 4 -16.17 41.73 51.77
C GLY A 4 -16.60 41.70 50.30
N LEU A 5 -17.92 41.66 50.14
CA LEU A 5 -18.70 41.61 48.90
C LEU A 5 -18.72 42.95 48.15
N ALA A 6 -18.72 42.89 46.82
CA ALA A 6 -19.54 43.77 45.98
C ALA A 6 -19.87 43.09 44.63
N ARG A 7 -21.17 43.05 44.30
CA ARG A 7 -21.84 42.70 43.03
C ARG A 7 -22.98 43.74 42.88
N PRO A 8 -23.72 43.82 41.76
CA PRO A 8 -23.41 43.59 40.34
C PRO A 8 -23.98 44.73 39.43
N CYS A 9 -23.73 44.71 38.11
CA CYS A 9 -24.62 45.34 37.12
C CYS A 9 -24.86 44.41 35.93
N PHE A 10 -26.14 44.25 35.61
CA PHE A 10 -26.74 43.38 34.61
C PHE A 10 -26.59 43.92 33.17
N GLY A 11 -26.44 43.02 32.21
CA GLY A 11 -26.69 43.25 30.78
C GLY A 11 -27.15 41.94 30.14
N ALA A 12 -28.36 41.93 29.61
CA ALA A 12 -29.15 40.76 29.25
C ALA A 12 -28.76 40.07 27.93
N ALA A 13 -29.10 38.78 27.83
CA ALA A 13 -29.03 37.94 26.64
C ALA A 13 -30.36 37.92 25.85
N PRO A 14 -30.34 37.44 24.59
CA PRO A 14 -31.39 36.59 24.03
C PRO A 14 -30.78 35.25 23.52
N ARG A 15 -31.10 34.07 24.08
CA ARG A 15 -32.27 33.18 23.89
C ARG A 15 -32.52 32.68 22.46
N GLN A 16 -31.94 31.50 22.16
CA GLN A 16 -32.42 30.33 21.38
C GLN A 16 -31.14 29.53 21.03
N SER A 17 -30.85 28.30 21.47
CA SER A 17 -31.62 27.06 21.31
C SER A 17 -30.98 25.91 22.15
N LEU A 18 -31.28 25.87 23.45
CA LEU A 18 -31.00 24.71 24.31
C LEU A 18 -32.21 23.77 24.33
N ARG A 19 -32.29 22.86 23.37
CA ARG A 19 -33.18 21.68 23.40
C ARG A 19 -32.54 20.54 22.61
N ARG A 20 -31.78 19.68 23.32
CA ARG A 20 -31.66 18.20 23.13
C ARG A 20 -30.41 17.70 23.87
N ALA A 21 -30.39 17.88 25.18
CA ALA A 21 -29.42 17.24 26.07
C ALA A 21 -30.12 16.93 27.41
N ALA A 22 -31.06 15.98 27.39
CA ALA A 22 -31.69 15.42 28.59
C ALA A 22 -32.53 14.18 28.21
N ARG A 23 -31.90 13.10 27.75
CA ARG A 23 -32.54 11.76 27.73
C ARG A 23 -31.52 10.62 27.61
N ALA A 24 -30.59 10.51 28.56
CA ALA A 24 -29.73 9.32 28.66
C ALA A 24 -29.15 9.16 30.08
N THR A 25 -30.00 9.15 31.10
CA THR A 25 -29.60 8.61 32.41
C THR A 25 -30.84 8.21 33.20
N ARG A 26 -31.11 6.91 33.24
CA ARG A 26 -31.93 6.12 34.20
C ARG A 26 -32.54 4.95 33.44
N LEU A 27 -31.94 3.78 33.63
CA LEU A 27 -32.61 2.50 33.93
C LEU A 27 -31.54 1.39 33.85
N LEU A 28 -30.63 1.40 34.82
CA LEU A 28 -29.88 0.21 35.24
C LEU A 28 -30.50 -0.24 36.56
N SER A 29 -31.45 -1.18 36.50
CA SER A 29 -31.69 -2.18 37.54
C SER A 29 -32.90 -3.05 37.16
N ALA A 30 -32.71 -4.37 37.27
CA ALA A 30 -33.72 -5.44 37.20
C ALA A 30 -34.08 -5.97 35.80
N SER A 31 -33.45 -7.08 35.40
CA SER A 31 -34.10 -8.39 35.43
C SER A 31 -33.10 -9.49 35.10
N ARG A 32 -32.98 -10.45 36.02
CA ARG A 32 -32.32 -11.75 35.84
C ARG A 32 -33.12 -12.63 34.87
N ASP A 33 -32.39 -13.59 34.30
CA ASP A 33 -32.84 -14.85 33.71
C ASP A 33 -33.85 -14.80 32.55
N ARG A 34 -33.32 -14.74 31.32
CA ARG A 34 -33.87 -15.49 30.18
C ARG A 34 -32.74 -16.03 29.31
N HIS A 35 -32.63 -17.36 29.27
CA HIS A 35 -31.97 -18.08 28.18
C HIS A 35 -32.54 -17.59 26.84
N LEU A 36 -31.73 -16.86 26.08
CA LEU A 36 -31.99 -16.53 24.69
C LEU A 36 -30.94 -17.26 23.85
N SER A 37 -31.39 -18.36 23.25
CA SER A 37 -30.78 -18.97 22.07
C SER A 37 -30.59 -17.87 21.02
N VAL A 38 -29.34 -17.49 20.76
CA VAL A 38 -28.98 -16.60 19.67
C VAL A 38 -28.93 -17.45 18.41
N ALA A 39 -29.96 -17.31 17.58
CA ALA A 39 -29.98 -17.84 16.23
C ALA A 39 -28.77 -17.28 15.44
N ALA A 40 -28.08 -18.16 14.71
CA ALA A 40 -26.99 -17.78 13.83
C ALA A 40 -27.49 -16.77 12.78
N PRO A 41 -26.73 -15.70 12.49
CA PRO A 41 -27.11 -14.75 11.44
C PRO A 41 -26.98 -15.40 10.06
N ALA A 42 -28.04 -15.27 9.27
CA ALA A 42 -28.23 -15.92 7.96
C ALA A 42 -27.40 -15.32 6.80
N ASP A 43 -26.46 -14.41 7.06
CA ASP A 43 -25.79 -13.61 6.01
C ASP A 43 -24.48 -14.20 5.47
N LEU A 44 -23.95 -15.29 6.03
CA LEU A 44 -22.76 -15.96 5.47
C LEU A 44 -23.07 -16.81 4.23
N ALA A 45 -24.36 -17.00 3.89
CA ALA A 45 -24.75 -17.74 2.69
C ALA A 45 -24.45 -16.96 1.40
N HIS A 46 -24.33 -15.62 1.43
CA HIS A 46 -24.11 -14.85 0.21
C HIS A 46 -22.68 -14.93 -0.34
N VAL A 47 -21.66 -15.13 0.51
CA VAL A 47 -20.28 -15.36 0.06
C VAL A 47 -20.11 -16.78 -0.51
N ALA A 48 -20.89 -17.74 -0.01
CA ALA A 48 -20.91 -19.12 -0.52
C ALA A 48 -21.84 -19.32 -1.74
N ALA A 49 -22.92 -18.55 -1.88
CA ALA A 49 -23.90 -18.70 -2.96
C ALA A 49 -23.41 -18.21 -4.34
N ALA A 50 -22.37 -17.39 -4.38
CA ALA A 50 -21.67 -17.06 -5.64
C ALA A 50 -20.84 -18.24 -6.20
N ALA A 51 -20.80 -19.38 -5.51
CA ALA A 51 -20.05 -20.58 -5.92
C ALA A 51 -20.92 -21.67 -6.60
N THR A 52 -22.20 -21.41 -6.88
CA THR A 52 -23.10 -22.43 -7.46
C THR A 52 -23.90 -21.93 -8.65
N THR A 53 -23.24 -21.45 -9.71
CA THR A 53 -23.80 -21.59 -11.06
C THR A 53 -22.70 -21.75 -12.10
N SER A 54 -22.61 -22.96 -12.63
CA SER A 54 -22.13 -23.36 -13.97
C SER A 54 -21.29 -24.64 -13.90
N ALA A 55 -22.02 -25.75 -13.77
CA ALA A 55 -21.52 -27.04 -14.22
C ALA A 55 -21.78 -27.12 -15.73
N ALA A 56 -20.83 -26.64 -16.52
CA ALA A 56 -20.70 -26.96 -17.94
C ALA A 56 -19.22 -26.96 -18.29
N ALA A 57 -18.58 -28.13 -18.17
CA ALA A 57 -17.29 -28.40 -18.75
C ALA A 57 -17.44 -28.49 -20.27
N SER A 58 -17.57 -27.33 -20.93
CA SER A 58 -17.17 -27.16 -22.31
C SER A 58 -15.77 -26.57 -22.29
N SER A 59 -14.83 -27.17 -23.03
CA SER A 59 -13.48 -26.64 -23.30
C SER A 59 -13.53 -25.14 -23.60
N SER A 60 -13.40 -24.30 -22.57
CA SER A 60 -13.32 -22.86 -22.73
C SER A 60 -11.89 -22.57 -23.16
N SER A 61 -11.70 -22.24 -24.44
CA SER A 61 -10.43 -21.68 -24.90
C SER A 61 -10.10 -20.46 -24.03
N PHE A 62 -8.87 -20.37 -23.55
CA PHE A 62 -8.40 -19.18 -22.84
C PHE A 62 -8.52 -17.96 -23.76
N ASP A 63 -9.16 -16.91 -23.27
CA ASP A 63 -9.30 -15.62 -23.95
C ASP A 63 -9.10 -14.51 -22.89
N ILE A 64 -7.97 -13.80 -23.03
CA ILE A 64 -7.57 -12.73 -22.11
C ILE A 64 -8.55 -11.54 -22.16
N ASP A 65 -9.12 -11.22 -23.33
CA ASP A 65 -10.03 -10.09 -23.50
C ASP A 65 -11.43 -10.43 -22.96
N GLN A 66 -11.82 -11.70 -23.01
CA GLN A 66 -13.04 -12.17 -22.35
C GLN A 66 -12.89 -12.13 -20.82
N LEU A 67 -11.73 -12.54 -20.29
CA LEU A 67 -11.44 -12.47 -18.85
C LEU A 67 -11.41 -11.03 -18.33
N ALA A 68 -10.81 -10.10 -19.09
CA ALA A 68 -10.71 -8.69 -18.71
C ALA A 68 -12.08 -7.97 -18.66
N ARG A 69 -13.13 -8.54 -19.25
CA ARG A 69 -14.51 -8.00 -19.14
C ARG A 69 -15.25 -8.47 -17.90
N GLN A 70 -14.73 -9.46 -17.17
CA GLN A 70 -15.35 -9.96 -15.96
C GLN A 70 -15.13 -8.98 -14.81
N PRO A 71 -16.12 -8.75 -13.94
CA PRO A 71 -15.96 -7.90 -12.77
C PRO A 71 -14.98 -8.53 -11.77
N MET A 72 -14.13 -7.69 -11.16
CA MET A 72 -13.29 -8.11 -10.03
C MET A 72 -14.12 -8.14 -8.74
N THR A 73 -13.85 -9.13 -7.88
CA THR A 73 -14.49 -9.22 -6.56
C THR A 73 -13.72 -8.32 -5.59
N SER A 74 -14.36 -7.30 -5.01
CA SER A 74 -13.78 -6.54 -3.89
C SER A 74 -13.90 -7.34 -2.58
N LEU A 75 -12.82 -7.41 -1.81
CA LEU A 75 -12.74 -8.10 -0.53
C LEU A 75 -12.65 -7.10 0.63
N SER A 76 -13.50 -7.26 1.65
CA SER A 76 -13.32 -6.47 2.87
C SER A 76 -12.15 -7.00 3.69
N LEU A 77 -11.47 -6.11 4.41
CA LEU A 77 -10.41 -6.52 5.35
C LEU A 77 -10.94 -7.41 6.47
N ASN A 78 -12.21 -7.20 6.85
CA ASN A 78 -12.87 -8.05 7.83
C ASN A 78 -13.05 -9.48 7.30
N ASP A 79 -13.41 -9.64 6.03
CA ASP A 79 -13.50 -10.96 5.39
C ASP A 79 -12.12 -11.63 5.39
N LEU A 80 -11.08 -10.91 4.98
CA LEU A 80 -9.70 -11.41 4.96
C LEU A 80 -9.21 -11.80 6.38
N TYR A 81 -9.49 -10.97 7.39
CA TYR A 81 -9.09 -11.22 8.77
C TYR A 81 -9.81 -12.43 9.37
N ARG A 82 -11.14 -12.54 9.18
CA ARG A 82 -11.96 -13.65 9.70
C ARG A 82 -11.59 -14.98 9.05
N VAL A 83 -11.31 -14.96 7.75
CA VAL A 83 -10.92 -16.13 6.99
C VAL A 83 -9.58 -16.70 7.43
N ALA A 84 -8.65 -15.86 7.91
CA ALA A 84 -7.29 -16.28 8.28
C ALA A 84 -7.03 -16.41 9.79
N SER A 85 -7.98 -16.06 10.66
CA SER A 85 -7.81 -16.16 12.12
C SER A 85 -7.89 -17.59 12.67
N SER A 86 -8.56 -18.52 11.98
CA SER A 86 -8.63 -19.96 12.34
C SER A 86 -9.11 -20.80 11.14
N PRO A 87 -8.34 -20.88 10.04
CA PRO A 87 -8.80 -21.56 8.85
C PRO A 87 -8.86 -23.07 9.07
N THR A 88 -10.06 -23.66 8.93
CA THR A 88 -10.21 -25.11 8.80
C THR A 88 -9.63 -25.57 7.46
N ASP A 89 -9.34 -26.86 7.31
CA ASP A 89 -8.91 -27.42 6.02
C ASP A 89 -9.93 -27.15 4.90
N GLU A 90 -11.21 -27.16 5.24
CA GLU A 90 -12.31 -26.78 4.35
C GLU A 90 -12.22 -25.31 3.93
N GLN A 91 -12.04 -24.39 4.89
CA GLN A 91 -11.89 -22.96 4.59
C GLN A 91 -10.65 -22.70 3.73
N ASN A 92 -9.53 -23.38 4.01
CA ASN A 92 -8.31 -23.28 3.22
C ASN A 92 -8.54 -23.73 1.77
N LEU A 93 -9.32 -24.78 1.55
CA LEU A 93 -9.70 -25.24 0.22
C LEU A 93 -10.61 -24.23 -0.49
N LEU A 94 -11.60 -23.67 0.20
CA LEU A 94 -12.48 -22.62 -0.34
C LEU A 94 -11.69 -21.37 -0.75
N ASN A 95 -10.73 -20.95 0.08
CA ASN A 95 -9.83 -19.84 -0.23
C ASN A 95 -9.01 -20.13 -1.49
N ALA A 96 -8.47 -21.34 -1.63
CA ALA A 96 -7.71 -21.75 -2.81
C ALA A 96 -8.57 -21.68 -4.08
N GLN A 97 -9.83 -22.15 -4.00
CA GLN A 97 -10.79 -22.09 -5.10
C GLN A 97 -11.16 -20.66 -5.48
N PHE A 98 -11.35 -19.78 -4.49
CA PHE A 98 -11.58 -18.36 -4.71
C PHE A 98 -10.40 -17.72 -5.43
N VAL A 99 -9.17 -17.88 -4.91
CA VAL A 99 -7.95 -17.28 -5.49
C VAL A 99 -7.70 -17.81 -6.91
N ARG A 100 -7.91 -19.11 -7.16
CA ARG A 100 -7.81 -19.71 -8.50
C ARG A 100 -8.80 -19.11 -9.50
N ARG A 101 -10.00 -18.71 -9.04
CA ARG A 101 -11.02 -18.07 -9.89
C ARG A 101 -10.73 -16.59 -10.12
N GLU A 102 -10.33 -15.89 -9.07
CA GLU A 102 -10.22 -14.43 -9.04
C GLU A 102 -8.95 -13.91 -9.72
N LEU A 103 -7.80 -14.56 -9.51
CA LEU A 103 -6.52 -14.07 -10.03
C LEU A 103 -6.40 -14.01 -11.56
N PRO A 104 -6.90 -14.98 -12.36
CA PRO A 104 -6.92 -14.85 -13.81
C PRO A 104 -7.62 -13.57 -14.29
N ILE A 105 -8.73 -13.20 -13.64
CA ILE A 105 -9.49 -11.99 -13.94
C ILE A 105 -8.64 -10.76 -13.62
N ARG A 106 -8.09 -10.67 -12.40
CA ARG A 106 -7.22 -9.55 -11.99
C ARG A 106 -6.01 -9.39 -12.93
N TYR A 107 -5.37 -10.48 -13.32
CA TYR A 107 -4.27 -10.48 -14.29
C TYR A 107 -4.70 -10.03 -15.69
N ALA A 108 -5.88 -10.44 -16.16
CA ALA A 108 -6.43 -9.98 -17.43
C ALA A 108 -6.67 -8.47 -17.45
N HIS A 109 -7.22 -7.91 -16.36
CA HIS A 109 -7.33 -6.46 -16.18
C HIS A 109 -5.97 -5.75 -16.24
N ARG A 110 -4.95 -6.29 -15.55
CA ARG A 110 -3.58 -5.71 -15.59
C ARG A 110 -2.98 -5.76 -17.00
N CYS A 111 -3.17 -6.87 -17.71
CA CYS A 111 -2.73 -7.01 -19.11
C CYS A 111 -3.40 -5.95 -19.99
N ALA A 112 -4.73 -5.81 -19.89
CA ALA A 112 -5.50 -4.82 -20.65
C ALA A 112 -5.06 -3.39 -20.33
N GLN A 113 -4.81 -3.04 -19.07
CA GLN A 113 -4.32 -1.71 -18.70
C GLN A 113 -2.97 -1.40 -19.32
N LEU A 114 -2.02 -2.34 -19.32
CA LEU A 114 -0.71 -2.14 -19.95
C LEU A 114 -0.80 -2.00 -21.47
N ARG A 115 -1.64 -2.82 -22.13
CA ARG A 115 -1.89 -2.75 -23.58
C ARG A 115 -2.58 -1.46 -24.02
N ASN A 116 -3.28 -0.79 -23.09
CA ASN A 116 -3.98 0.47 -23.35
C ASN A 116 -3.25 1.70 -22.77
N LEU A 117 -1.99 1.56 -22.34
CA LEU A 117 -1.22 2.71 -21.87
C LEU A 117 -1.08 3.77 -22.98
N PRO A 118 -1.34 5.05 -22.67
CA PRO A 118 -1.51 6.08 -23.69
C PRO A 118 -0.18 6.56 -24.29
N PHE A 119 -0.30 7.40 -25.33
CA PHE A 119 0.80 8.11 -25.98
C PHE A 119 1.93 7.23 -26.51
N GLY A 120 1.63 5.98 -26.88
CA GLY A 120 2.61 5.04 -27.43
C GLY A 120 3.41 4.27 -26.37
N LEU A 121 3.16 4.47 -25.08
CA LEU A 121 3.81 3.68 -24.01
C LEU A 121 3.48 2.18 -24.13
N ALA A 122 2.28 1.83 -24.58
CA ALA A 122 1.90 0.42 -24.80
C ALA A 122 2.79 -0.30 -25.83
N ALA A 123 3.40 0.43 -26.76
CA ALA A 123 4.28 -0.12 -27.80
C ALA A 123 5.75 -0.23 -27.35
N ASP A 124 6.09 0.23 -26.14
CA ASP A 124 7.42 0.05 -25.58
C ASP A 124 7.67 -1.44 -25.28
N GLU A 125 8.78 -1.99 -25.78
CA GLU A 125 9.10 -3.43 -25.66
C GLU A 125 9.03 -3.96 -24.21
N ARG A 126 9.38 -3.13 -23.22
CA ARG A 126 9.36 -3.48 -21.79
C ARG A 126 7.93 -3.53 -21.25
N ILE A 127 7.07 -2.61 -21.70
CA ILE A 127 5.65 -2.58 -21.34
C ILE A 127 4.93 -3.76 -21.99
N GLU A 128 5.20 -4.03 -23.27
CA GLU A 128 4.66 -5.22 -23.94
C GLU A 128 5.13 -6.51 -23.27
N HIS A 129 6.39 -6.57 -22.85
CA HIS A 129 6.90 -7.71 -22.09
C HIS A 129 6.12 -7.90 -20.79
N ALA A 130 5.93 -6.82 -20.00
CA ALA A 130 5.13 -6.88 -18.78
C ALA A 130 3.68 -7.33 -19.06
N ALA A 131 3.05 -6.84 -20.13
CA ALA A 131 1.69 -7.25 -20.52
C ALA A 131 1.62 -8.74 -20.88
N ARG A 132 2.61 -9.26 -21.63
CA ARG A 132 2.75 -10.69 -21.94
C ARG A 132 2.99 -11.52 -20.67
N THR A 133 3.76 -11.03 -19.70
CA THR A 133 3.95 -11.71 -18.42
C THR A 133 2.61 -11.92 -17.71
N TYR A 134 1.77 -10.88 -17.65
CA TYR A 134 0.43 -10.97 -17.05
C TYR A 134 -0.48 -11.94 -17.79
N GLU A 135 -0.49 -11.90 -19.12
CA GLU A 135 -1.27 -12.82 -19.96
C GLU A 135 -0.86 -14.29 -19.71
N GLN A 136 0.44 -14.58 -19.69
CA GLN A 136 0.96 -15.91 -19.38
C GLN A 136 0.59 -16.38 -17.96
N GLN A 137 0.59 -15.47 -16.98
CA GLN A 137 0.15 -15.82 -15.62
C GLN A 137 -1.36 -16.06 -15.54
N ALA A 138 -2.16 -15.27 -16.27
CA ALA A 138 -3.60 -15.47 -16.38
C ALA A 138 -3.93 -16.83 -17.00
N GLU A 139 -3.26 -17.18 -18.11
CA GLU A 139 -3.44 -18.44 -18.80
C GLU A 139 -3.07 -19.63 -17.92
N ALA A 140 -1.89 -19.58 -17.29
CA ALA A 140 -1.42 -20.65 -16.41
C ALA A 140 -2.39 -20.92 -15.26
N LEU A 141 -2.96 -19.88 -14.63
CA LEU A 141 -3.95 -20.03 -13.58
C LEU A 141 -5.32 -20.48 -14.10
N PHE A 142 -5.74 -19.99 -15.26
CA PHE A 142 -7.01 -20.35 -15.88
C PHE A 142 -7.05 -21.84 -16.25
N LEU A 143 -5.95 -22.34 -16.83
CA LEU A 143 -5.78 -23.74 -17.21
C LEU A 143 -5.51 -24.65 -16.00
N HIS A 144 -5.03 -24.11 -14.88
CA HIS A 144 -4.81 -24.92 -13.67
C HIS A 144 -6.15 -25.47 -13.16
N PRO A 145 -6.25 -26.79 -12.88
CA PRO A 145 -7.46 -27.39 -12.34
C PRO A 145 -7.93 -26.72 -11.04
N LYS A 146 -9.25 -26.70 -10.81
CA LYS A 146 -9.82 -26.26 -9.54
C LYS A 146 -9.27 -27.14 -8.40
N PRO A 147 -8.70 -26.55 -7.32
CA PRO A 147 -8.30 -27.34 -6.16
C PRO A 147 -9.51 -28.02 -5.50
N VAL A 148 -9.44 -29.33 -5.29
CA VAL A 148 -10.52 -30.14 -4.69
C VAL A 148 -10.09 -30.90 -3.44
N ASP A 149 -8.78 -30.94 -3.18
CA ASP A 149 -8.18 -31.63 -2.05
C ASP A 149 -6.84 -30.98 -1.66
N ALA A 150 -6.20 -31.49 -0.60
CA ALA A 150 -4.92 -30.98 -0.14
C ALA A 150 -3.78 -31.16 -1.19
N SER A 151 -3.85 -32.17 -2.06
CA SER A 151 -2.81 -32.44 -3.05
C SER A 151 -2.85 -31.45 -4.21
N SER A 152 -4.02 -31.28 -4.80
CA SER A 152 -4.32 -30.28 -5.85
C SER A 152 -4.12 -28.85 -5.34
N LYS A 153 -4.42 -28.56 -4.07
CA LYS A 153 -4.08 -27.29 -3.43
C LYS A 153 -2.57 -27.06 -3.37
N ARG A 154 -1.76 -28.05 -2.97
CA ARG A 154 -0.29 -27.91 -2.95
C ARG A 154 0.28 -27.62 -4.34
N SER A 155 -0.26 -28.25 -5.37
CA SER A 155 0.10 -27.95 -6.77
C SER A 155 -0.20 -26.48 -7.11
N PHE A 156 -1.40 -26.00 -6.76
CA PHE A 156 -1.79 -24.62 -6.97
C PHE A 156 -0.90 -23.62 -6.22
N ASP A 157 -0.58 -23.90 -4.96
CA ASP A 157 0.31 -23.06 -4.14
C ASP A 157 1.72 -22.98 -4.74
N SER A 158 2.23 -24.08 -5.30
CA SER A 158 3.50 -24.13 -6.00
C SER A 158 3.49 -23.24 -7.25
N LEU A 159 2.40 -23.29 -8.04
CA LEU A 159 2.22 -22.42 -9.21
C LEU A 159 2.26 -20.94 -8.79
N LEU A 160 1.50 -20.56 -7.76
CA LEU A 160 1.50 -19.17 -7.27
C LEU A 160 2.89 -18.72 -6.81
N ARG A 161 3.61 -19.54 -6.04
CA ARG A 161 4.97 -19.21 -5.57
C ARG A 161 5.94 -19.02 -6.74
N SER A 162 5.89 -19.89 -7.75
CA SER A 162 6.77 -19.80 -8.93
C SER A 162 6.44 -18.61 -9.85
N SER A 163 5.21 -18.10 -9.82
CA SER A 163 4.80 -16.91 -10.59
C SER A 163 5.27 -15.58 -10.02
N GLN A 164 5.44 -15.48 -8.69
CA GLN A 164 5.71 -14.21 -8.01
C GLN A 164 6.97 -13.48 -8.52
N PRO A 165 8.13 -14.15 -8.67
CA PRO A 165 9.35 -13.46 -9.08
C PRO A 165 9.23 -12.73 -10.42
N LYS A 166 8.51 -13.31 -11.39
CA LYS A 166 8.32 -12.74 -12.73
C LYS A 166 7.58 -11.39 -12.71
N LEU A 167 6.69 -11.20 -11.72
CA LEU A 167 5.87 -9.99 -11.59
C LEU A 167 6.58 -8.88 -10.79
N LEU A 168 7.70 -9.20 -10.16
CA LEU A 168 8.50 -8.24 -9.40
C LEU A 168 9.25 -7.25 -10.30
N GLU A 169 9.54 -7.63 -11.54
CA GLU A 169 10.28 -6.80 -12.51
C GLU A 169 9.39 -5.74 -13.20
N VAL A 170 8.06 -5.90 -13.13
CA VAL A 170 7.10 -5.02 -13.82
C VAL A 170 7.26 -3.53 -13.48
N PRO A 171 7.38 -3.10 -12.21
CA PRO A 171 7.60 -1.69 -11.89
C PRO A 171 8.89 -1.13 -12.51
N GLU A 172 9.96 -1.93 -12.59
CA GLU A 172 11.22 -1.54 -13.20
C GLU A 172 11.11 -1.39 -14.71
N HIS A 173 10.39 -2.30 -15.38
CA HIS A 173 10.05 -2.17 -16.80
C HIS A 173 9.29 -0.88 -17.10
N ILE A 174 8.27 -0.56 -16.29
CA ILE A 174 7.49 0.68 -16.43
C ILE A 174 8.37 1.91 -16.18
N GLY A 175 9.13 1.93 -15.09
CA GLY A 175 10.03 3.05 -14.77
C GLY A 175 11.09 3.30 -15.86
N THR A 176 11.61 2.23 -16.46
CA THR A 176 12.59 2.31 -17.55
C THR A 176 11.96 2.82 -18.85
N ALA A 177 10.76 2.36 -19.20
CA ALA A 177 10.02 2.84 -20.37
C ALA A 177 9.72 4.36 -20.27
N LEU A 178 9.27 4.81 -19.09
CA LEU A 178 9.04 6.22 -18.82
C LEU A 178 10.32 7.06 -18.93
N ALA A 179 11.44 6.54 -18.41
CA ALA A 179 12.74 7.22 -18.53
C ALA A 179 13.22 7.31 -19.99
N ALA A 180 13.06 6.23 -20.77
CA ALA A 180 13.42 6.24 -22.18
C ALA A 180 12.60 7.26 -22.98
N ARG A 181 11.30 7.36 -22.69
CA ARG A 181 10.42 8.38 -23.27
C ARG A 181 10.90 9.80 -22.97
N LEU A 182 11.24 10.09 -21.71
CA LEU A 182 11.75 11.40 -21.30
C LEU A 182 13.00 11.83 -22.08
N HIS A 183 13.91 10.88 -22.35
CA HIS A 183 15.11 11.16 -23.14
C HIS A 183 14.81 11.42 -24.61
N ALA A 184 13.78 10.76 -25.18
CA ALA A 184 13.36 10.95 -26.57
C ALA A 184 12.59 12.27 -26.78
N GLU A 185 11.90 12.76 -25.75
CA GLU A 185 11.06 13.97 -25.78
C GLU A 185 11.85 15.28 -25.56
N GLY A 186 13.18 15.26 -25.51
CA GLY A 186 14.05 16.43 -25.29
C GLY A 186 14.04 17.52 -26.38
N GLY A 187 13.01 17.60 -27.22
CA GLY A 187 12.76 18.66 -28.19
C GLY A 187 11.82 19.76 -27.68
N GLU A 188 11.68 20.84 -28.43
CA GLU A 188 10.79 22.00 -28.15
C GLU A 188 9.29 21.63 -28.19
N ALA A 189 8.84 20.74 -27.30
CA ALA A 189 7.43 20.42 -27.13
C ALA A 189 6.72 21.54 -26.35
N ASP A 190 5.44 21.77 -26.67
CA ASP A 190 4.56 22.63 -25.87
C ASP A 190 4.47 22.08 -24.44
N ALA A 191 5.05 22.82 -23.50
CA ALA A 191 5.14 22.43 -22.10
C ALA A 191 3.76 22.19 -21.46
N ASP A 192 2.67 22.78 -21.98
CA ASP A 192 1.32 22.55 -21.44
C ASP A 192 0.68 21.27 -21.94
N ALA A 193 0.86 20.96 -23.23
CA ALA A 193 0.43 19.70 -23.82
C ALA A 193 1.14 18.52 -23.14
N ASP A 194 2.46 18.64 -22.95
CA ASP A 194 3.31 17.64 -22.29
C ASP A 194 2.87 17.36 -20.84
N ARG A 195 2.58 18.42 -20.06
CA ARG A 195 2.02 18.27 -18.70
C ARG A 195 0.66 17.57 -18.69
N THR A 196 -0.19 17.84 -19.67
CA THR A 196 -1.52 17.22 -19.76
C THR A 196 -1.41 15.74 -20.09
N GLN A 197 -0.54 15.38 -21.05
CA GLN A 197 -0.25 13.99 -21.37
C GLN A 197 0.30 13.25 -20.15
N GLN A 198 1.22 13.87 -19.41
CA GLN A 198 1.78 13.27 -18.21
C GLN A 198 0.74 12.97 -17.13
N ARG A 199 -0.22 13.88 -16.90
CA ARG A 199 -1.31 13.62 -15.94
C ARG A 199 -2.15 12.42 -16.32
N VAL A 200 -2.43 12.25 -17.62
CA VAL A 200 -3.19 11.10 -18.11
C VAL A 200 -2.40 9.80 -17.89
N ILE A 201 -1.08 9.81 -18.15
CA ILE A 201 -0.20 8.66 -17.83
C ILE A 201 -0.24 8.36 -16.34
N ASP A 202 -0.07 9.38 -15.49
CA ASP A 202 -0.02 9.22 -14.04
C ASP A 202 -1.33 8.62 -13.49
N THR A 203 -2.50 9.03 -14.00
CA THR A 203 -3.79 8.43 -13.61
C THR A 203 -3.87 6.94 -13.96
N HIS A 204 -3.49 6.56 -15.19
CA HIS A 204 -3.50 5.14 -15.58
C HIS A 204 -2.53 4.30 -14.74
N LEU A 205 -1.38 4.87 -14.38
CA LEU A 205 -0.38 4.20 -13.54
C LEU A 205 -0.83 4.11 -12.08
N ASP A 206 -1.49 5.14 -11.53
CA ASP A 206 -2.09 5.09 -10.20
C ASP A 206 -3.08 3.91 -10.12
N GLU A 207 -4.00 3.77 -11.09
CA GLU A 207 -4.97 2.66 -11.18
C GLU A 207 -4.28 1.29 -11.37
N PHE A 208 -3.25 1.25 -12.21
CA PHE A 208 -2.48 0.04 -12.45
C PHE A 208 -1.78 -0.45 -11.18
N PHE A 209 -1.05 0.43 -10.50
CA PHE A 209 -0.27 0.08 -9.32
C PHE A 209 -1.15 -0.15 -8.09
N LEU A 210 -2.27 0.56 -7.94
CA LEU A 210 -3.19 0.34 -6.82
C LEU A 210 -3.77 -1.08 -6.84
N ALA A 211 -4.33 -1.52 -7.98
CA ALA A 211 -4.83 -2.90 -8.02
C ALA A 211 -3.71 -3.95 -8.10
N ARG A 212 -2.49 -3.60 -8.55
CA ARG A 212 -1.32 -4.49 -8.37
C ARG A 212 -0.98 -4.69 -6.89
N ILE A 213 -1.04 -3.64 -6.06
CA ILE A 213 -0.87 -3.75 -4.60
C ILE A 213 -1.92 -4.70 -4.03
N GLY A 214 -3.20 -4.52 -4.39
CA GLY A 214 -4.28 -5.40 -3.91
C GLY A 214 -4.14 -6.85 -4.35
N GLN A 215 -3.72 -7.09 -5.59
CA GLN A 215 -3.47 -8.44 -6.09
C GLN A 215 -2.29 -9.10 -5.38
N ARG A 216 -1.19 -8.36 -5.14
CA ARG A 216 -0.04 -8.85 -4.38
C ARG A 216 -0.43 -9.15 -2.94
N PHE A 217 -1.20 -8.27 -2.32
CA PHE A 217 -1.75 -8.47 -0.99
C PHE A 217 -2.56 -9.77 -0.91
N LEU A 218 -3.47 -10.01 -1.87
CA LEU A 218 -4.30 -11.22 -1.91
C LEU A 218 -3.45 -12.50 -1.98
N ILE A 219 -2.45 -12.52 -2.86
CA ILE A 219 -1.58 -13.69 -3.04
C ILE A 219 -0.72 -13.92 -1.79
N GLU A 220 -0.07 -12.87 -1.27
CA GLU A 220 0.78 -12.98 -0.09
C GLU A 220 -0.03 -13.40 1.14
N HIS A 221 -1.22 -12.83 1.33
CA HIS A 221 -2.13 -13.19 2.40
C HIS A 221 -2.57 -14.66 2.29
N TYR A 222 -3.04 -15.09 1.10
CA TYR A 222 -3.44 -16.48 0.87
C TYR A 222 -2.29 -17.47 1.16
N LEU A 223 -1.10 -17.24 0.59
CA LEU A 223 0.04 -18.14 0.75
C LEU A 223 0.57 -18.20 2.18
N ALA A 224 0.42 -17.12 2.96
CA ALA A 224 0.78 -17.08 4.37
C ALA A 224 -0.28 -17.81 5.24
N SER A 225 -1.56 -17.67 4.91
CA SER A 225 -2.66 -18.32 5.63
C SER A 225 -2.78 -19.82 5.35
N SER A 226 -2.34 -20.27 4.16
CA SER A 226 -2.62 -21.62 3.68
C SER A 226 -1.75 -22.74 4.28
N GLY A 227 -0.86 -22.42 5.23
CA GLY A 227 0.02 -23.38 5.93
C GLY A 227 1.06 -24.08 5.05
N SER A 228 1.06 -23.80 3.73
CA SER A 228 1.83 -24.56 2.73
C SER A 228 3.34 -24.30 2.73
N SER A 229 3.83 -23.46 3.63
CA SER A 229 5.26 -23.20 3.84
C SER A 229 5.92 -24.17 4.83
N GLY A 230 5.19 -25.12 5.44
CA GLY A 230 5.74 -25.99 6.49
C GLY A 230 6.13 -25.25 7.77
N ALA A 231 5.96 -23.94 7.80
CA ALA A 231 6.09 -23.09 8.97
C ALA A 231 4.74 -23.08 9.71
N GLU A 232 4.77 -23.35 11.02
CA GLU A 232 3.62 -23.18 11.90
C GLU A 232 3.00 -21.78 11.73
N GLN A 233 1.68 -21.68 11.91
CA GLN A 233 1.01 -20.38 11.94
C GLN A 233 1.75 -19.46 12.89
N ARG A 234 2.25 -18.33 12.37
CA ARG A 234 3.00 -17.37 13.18
C ARG A 234 2.06 -16.79 14.23
N PRO A 235 2.35 -16.94 15.54
CA PRO A 235 1.48 -16.40 16.58
C PRO A 235 1.23 -14.90 16.37
N GLY A 236 -0.04 -14.49 16.43
CA GLY A 236 -0.44 -13.09 16.23
C GLY A 236 -0.58 -12.65 14.77
N PHE A 237 -0.36 -13.54 13.79
CA PHE A 237 -0.59 -13.28 12.37
C PHE A 237 -1.87 -13.94 11.85
N SER A 238 -2.58 -13.20 11.00
CA SER A 238 -3.68 -13.64 10.15
C SER A 238 -3.23 -13.43 8.71
N GLY A 239 -2.67 -14.48 8.09
CA GLY A 239 -1.90 -14.36 6.86
C GLY A 239 -0.70 -13.42 7.04
N ILE A 240 -0.71 -12.29 6.33
CA ILE A 240 0.31 -11.23 6.44
C ILE A 240 -0.07 -10.08 7.39
N ILE A 241 -1.26 -10.11 7.98
CA ILE A 241 -1.74 -9.09 8.93
C ILE A 241 -1.29 -9.49 10.33
N GLN A 242 -0.62 -8.58 11.04
CA GLN A 242 -0.19 -8.78 12.43
C GLN A 242 -1.15 -8.04 13.36
N SER A 243 -1.76 -8.76 14.30
CA SER A 243 -2.75 -8.22 15.26
C SER A 243 -2.12 -7.30 16.30
N ARG A 244 -0.86 -7.57 16.66
CA ARG A 244 -0.04 -6.78 17.58
C ARG A 244 1.26 -6.39 16.90
N CYS A 245 1.17 -5.64 15.80
CA CYS A 245 2.35 -5.06 15.16
C CYS A 245 2.91 -3.96 16.03
N SER A 246 4.23 -3.91 16.25
CA SER A 246 4.93 -2.76 16.80
C SER A 246 5.35 -1.85 15.65
N PRO A 247 4.68 -0.71 15.43
CA PRO A 247 5.03 0.17 14.32
C PRO A 247 6.37 0.86 14.55
N PHE A 248 6.74 1.04 15.83
CA PHE A 248 8.04 1.55 16.22
C PHE A 248 9.16 0.63 15.74
N GLU A 249 9.09 -0.67 16.03
CA GLU A 249 10.11 -1.64 15.61
C GLU A 249 10.23 -1.69 14.08
N VAL A 250 9.11 -1.67 13.37
CA VAL A 250 9.10 -1.69 11.90
C VAL A 250 9.75 -0.42 11.32
N VAL A 251 9.48 0.75 11.89
CA VAL A 251 10.09 2.02 11.49
C VAL A 251 11.58 2.08 11.87
N GLU A 252 11.96 1.53 13.01
CA GLU A 252 13.36 1.42 13.45
C GLU A 252 14.17 0.53 12.48
N GLN A 253 13.57 -0.57 12.01
CA GLN A 253 14.15 -1.40 10.96
C GLN A 253 14.30 -0.63 9.63
N ALA A 254 13.26 0.10 9.19
CA ALA A 254 13.31 0.92 7.98
C ALA A 254 14.39 2.00 8.05
N ALA A 255 14.58 2.62 9.21
CA ALA A 255 15.65 3.58 9.48
C ALA A 255 17.04 2.94 9.37
N ALA A 256 17.26 1.78 10.00
CA ALA A 256 18.52 1.07 9.93
C ALA A 256 18.88 0.66 8.49
N GLU A 257 17.92 0.11 7.74
CA GLU A 257 18.14 -0.28 6.35
C GLU A 257 18.39 0.93 5.44
N THR A 258 17.66 2.04 5.65
CA THR A 258 17.90 3.29 4.91
C THR A 258 19.30 3.84 5.20
N PHE A 259 19.75 3.80 6.46
CA PHE A 259 21.08 4.28 6.83
C PHE A 259 22.18 3.50 6.11
N LEU A 260 22.08 2.16 6.09
CA LEU A 260 23.03 1.29 5.39
C LEU A 260 23.03 1.59 3.89
N LEU A 261 21.85 1.69 3.28
CA LEU A 261 21.71 1.95 1.84
C LEU A 261 22.26 3.33 1.45
N CYS A 262 21.93 4.36 2.22
CA CYS A 262 22.39 5.74 2.01
C CYS A 262 23.90 5.83 2.13
N SER A 263 24.47 5.23 3.18
CA SER A 263 25.92 5.20 3.39
C SER A 263 26.63 4.48 2.25
N ALA A 264 26.09 3.34 1.80
CA ALA A 264 26.67 2.56 0.71
C ALA A 264 26.63 3.29 -0.65
N ARG A 265 25.57 4.06 -0.93
CA ARG A 265 25.38 4.69 -2.26
C ARG A 265 25.85 6.13 -2.36
N LEU A 266 25.68 6.91 -1.29
CA LEU A 266 26.01 8.34 -1.26
C LEU A 266 27.33 8.60 -0.51
N GLY A 267 27.94 7.58 0.08
CA GLY A 267 29.17 7.66 0.88
C GLY A 267 28.96 8.24 2.28
N VAL A 268 27.82 8.88 2.53
CA VAL A 268 27.44 9.48 3.81
C VAL A 268 25.93 9.34 4.00
N CYS A 269 25.49 9.32 5.25
CA CYS A 269 24.07 9.35 5.60
C CYS A 269 23.85 10.31 6.77
N PRO A 270 22.80 11.16 6.75
CA PRO A 270 22.40 11.89 7.94
C PRO A 270 22.01 10.91 9.05
N GLN A 271 22.20 11.31 10.30
CA GLN A 271 21.65 10.55 11.41
C GLN A 271 20.13 10.43 11.25
N ILE A 272 19.57 9.23 11.43
CA ILE A 272 18.12 9.01 11.40
C ILE A 272 17.61 8.89 12.84
N GLU A 273 16.87 9.90 13.31
CA GLU A 273 16.27 9.93 14.63
C GLU A 273 14.86 9.33 14.60
N VAL A 274 14.68 8.14 15.18
CA VAL A 274 13.36 7.50 15.34
C VAL A 274 12.73 7.93 16.66
N ARG A 275 11.49 8.44 16.62
CA ARG A 275 10.69 8.83 17.79
C ARG A 275 9.30 8.22 17.73
N GLY A 276 8.73 7.94 18.88
CA GLY A 276 7.39 7.35 18.99
C GLY A 276 7.25 6.54 20.27
N ASP A 277 6.07 5.97 20.45
CA ASP A 277 5.79 5.03 21.53
C ASP A 277 6.29 3.64 21.13
N ARG A 278 7.26 3.11 21.88
CA ARG A 278 7.85 1.78 21.65
C ARG A 278 6.88 0.64 21.99
N ASP A 279 5.93 0.90 22.87
CA ASP A 279 4.96 -0.09 23.35
C ASP A 279 3.65 -0.06 22.54
N ALA A 280 3.55 0.83 21.55
CA ALA A 280 2.37 0.96 20.71
C ALA A 280 2.10 -0.32 19.92
N SER A 281 0.84 -0.78 19.96
CA SER A 281 0.36 -1.96 19.23
C SER A 281 -0.71 -1.58 18.22
N PHE A 282 -0.51 -1.97 16.96
CA PHE A 282 -1.39 -1.63 15.85
C PHE A 282 -1.71 -2.85 14.98
N THR A 283 -2.94 -3.00 14.53
CA THR A 283 -3.33 -4.12 13.63
C THR A 283 -3.09 -3.69 12.19
N TYR A 284 -2.05 -4.22 11.55
CA TYR A 284 -1.70 -3.84 10.17
C TYR A 284 -0.77 -4.86 9.50
N VAL A 285 -0.41 -4.61 8.24
CA VAL A 285 0.62 -5.35 7.51
C VAL A 285 2.00 -4.72 7.75
N PRO A 286 2.92 -5.36 8.50
CA PRO A 286 4.23 -4.76 8.82
C PRO A 286 5.02 -4.34 7.59
N LYS A 287 4.99 -5.16 6.54
CA LYS A 287 5.68 -4.88 5.26
C LYS A 287 5.20 -3.60 4.56
N HIS A 288 3.93 -3.23 4.73
CA HIS A 288 3.41 -1.97 4.16
C HIS A 288 3.91 -0.75 4.94
N ILE A 289 3.94 -0.83 6.28
CA ILE A 289 4.53 0.21 7.14
C ILE A 289 6.00 0.41 6.77
N PHE A 290 6.74 -0.71 6.69
CA PHE A 290 8.15 -0.72 6.30
C PHE A 290 8.37 -0.04 4.95
N PHE A 291 7.59 -0.42 3.92
CA PHE A 291 7.73 0.17 2.59
C PHE A 291 7.52 1.69 2.61
N VAL A 292 6.42 2.17 3.21
CA VAL A 292 6.13 3.61 3.29
C VAL A 292 7.23 4.35 4.05
N ALA A 293 7.64 3.86 5.22
CA ALA A 293 8.70 4.48 6.02
C ALA A 293 10.03 4.54 5.25
N SER A 294 10.44 3.43 4.62
CA SER A 294 11.67 3.34 3.84
C SER A 294 11.67 4.28 2.63
N GLU A 295 10.57 4.40 1.88
CA GLU A 295 10.50 5.34 0.75
C GLU A 295 10.62 6.80 1.23
N LEU A 296 9.94 7.17 2.31
CA LEU A 296 10.04 8.54 2.85
C LEU A 296 11.44 8.85 3.39
N LEU A 297 12.03 7.93 4.15
CA LEU A 297 13.37 8.09 4.71
C LEU A 297 14.45 8.18 3.63
N LYS A 298 14.37 7.35 2.57
CA LYS A 298 15.30 7.41 1.45
C LYS A 298 15.28 8.77 0.75
N ASN A 299 14.09 9.32 0.50
CA ASN A 299 13.96 10.63 -0.14
C ASN A 299 14.49 11.75 0.77
N ALA A 300 14.11 11.74 2.05
CA ALA A 300 14.59 12.69 3.04
C ALA A 300 16.12 12.66 3.19
N ALA A 301 16.71 11.48 3.27
CA ALA A 301 18.16 11.30 3.40
C ALA A 301 18.90 11.79 2.14
N ALA A 302 18.45 11.39 0.95
CA ALA A 302 19.05 11.83 -0.31
C ALA A 302 18.99 13.35 -0.47
N ALA A 303 17.81 13.95 -0.24
CA ALA A 303 17.63 15.40 -0.32
C ALA A 303 18.55 16.15 0.66
N THR A 304 18.70 15.63 1.89
CA THR A 304 19.61 16.20 2.90
C THR A 304 21.08 16.13 2.44
N VAL A 305 21.52 14.98 1.93
CA VAL A 305 22.89 14.82 1.43
C VAL A 305 23.16 15.79 0.27
N ASP A 306 22.29 15.78 -0.73
CA ASP A 306 22.46 16.59 -1.95
C ASP A 306 22.47 18.10 -1.62
N PHE A 307 21.52 18.55 -0.80
CA PHE A 307 21.40 19.95 -0.44
C PHE A 307 22.64 20.46 0.30
N HIS A 308 23.14 19.71 1.29
CA HIS A 308 24.30 20.13 2.08
C HIS A 308 25.64 19.94 1.35
N ALA A 309 25.75 18.97 0.46
CA ALA A 309 26.91 18.83 -0.43
C ALA A 309 27.07 20.05 -1.34
N SER A 310 25.97 20.58 -1.89
CA SER A 310 25.98 21.75 -2.77
C SER A 310 26.42 23.06 -2.09
N ARG A 311 26.36 23.12 -0.75
CA ARG A 311 26.66 24.33 0.04
C ARG A 311 28.04 24.33 0.71
N GLY A 312 28.93 23.43 0.31
CA GLY A 312 30.35 23.46 0.70
C GLY A 312 30.73 22.58 1.90
N GLY A 313 29.94 21.56 2.26
CA GLY A 313 30.37 20.35 2.99
C GLY A 313 31.02 20.49 4.38
N GLY A 314 31.15 21.70 4.93
CA GLY A 314 31.93 21.95 6.16
C GLY A 314 31.19 21.72 7.48
N GLY A 315 29.86 21.67 7.46
CA GLY A 315 29.02 21.30 8.60
C GLY A 315 28.48 19.89 8.42
N GLY A 316 28.48 19.06 9.47
CA GLY A 316 27.87 17.74 9.43
C GLY A 316 26.41 17.78 8.97
N LEU A 317 25.90 16.67 8.45
CA LEU A 317 24.54 16.61 7.95
C LEU A 317 23.53 16.73 9.10
N PRO A 318 22.48 17.57 8.98
CA PRO A 318 21.42 17.61 9.96
C PRO A 318 20.67 16.26 9.99
N PRO A 319 20.11 15.88 11.16
CA PRO A 319 19.43 14.60 11.29
C PRO A 319 18.09 14.60 10.54
N VAL A 320 17.79 13.49 9.88
CA VAL A 320 16.44 13.18 9.41
C VAL A 320 15.65 12.59 10.57
N ARG A 321 14.46 13.13 10.85
CA ARG A 321 13.64 12.69 11.99
C ARG A 321 12.38 12.00 11.51
N ILE A 322 12.16 10.77 11.98
CA ILE A 322 10.92 10.03 11.77
C ILE A 322 10.17 9.87 13.10
N VAL A 323 8.89 10.24 13.10
CA VAL A 323 7.99 10.11 14.25
C VAL A 323 6.85 9.17 13.88
N VAL A 324 6.64 8.13 14.68
CA VAL A 324 5.47 7.24 14.57
C VAL A 324 4.54 7.45 15.76
N ALA A 325 3.26 7.68 15.48
CA ALA A 325 2.23 7.87 16.48
C ALA A 325 1.02 6.99 16.14
N CYS A 326 0.54 6.21 17.11
CA CYS A 326 -0.61 5.32 16.93
C CYS A 326 -1.78 5.83 17.75
N GLY A 327 -2.91 6.07 17.08
CA GLY A 327 -4.20 6.29 17.70
C GLY A 327 -5.03 5.00 17.76
N GLU A 328 -6.29 5.17 18.16
CA GLU A 328 -7.28 4.09 18.17
C GLU A 328 -7.54 3.58 16.74
N ASN A 329 -7.85 4.48 15.79
CA ASN A 329 -8.29 4.10 14.44
C ASN A 329 -7.24 4.36 13.34
N GLU A 330 -6.28 5.24 13.59
CA GLU A 330 -5.26 5.61 12.60
C GLU A 330 -3.86 5.65 13.23
N MET A 331 -2.86 5.34 12.43
CA MET A 331 -1.45 5.59 12.70
C MET A 331 -0.96 6.71 11.79
N ALA A 332 -0.11 7.59 12.32
CA ALA A 332 0.60 8.60 11.56
C ALA A 332 2.12 8.35 11.60
N ILE A 333 2.77 8.48 10.44
CA ILE A 333 4.22 8.54 10.30
C ILE A 333 4.58 9.92 9.76
N LYS A 334 5.41 10.65 10.48
CA LYS A 334 5.94 11.95 10.09
C LYS A 334 7.44 11.84 9.83
N VAL A 335 7.90 12.20 8.63
CA VAL A 335 9.33 12.31 8.31
C VAL A 335 9.67 13.78 8.08
N ALA A 336 10.71 14.28 8.74
CA ALA A 336 11.19 15.66 8.62
C ALA A 336 12.66 15.67 8.21
N ASP A 337 12.98 16.46 7.20
CA ASP A 337 14.34 16.69 6.72
C ASP A 337 14.69 18.18 6.64
N GLU A 338 15.97 18.46 6.45
CA GLU A 338 16.51 19.78 6.08
C GLU A 338 17.15 19.73 4.68
N GLY A 339 16.50 19.02 3.76
CA GLY A 339 16.96 18.78 2.39
C GLY A 339 16.66 19.91 1.41
N GLY A 340 16.50 21.15 1.88
CA GLY A 340 16.25 22.32 1.03
C GLY A 340 14.82 22.48 0.51
N GLY A 341 13.93 21.53 0.78
CA GLY A 341 12.51 21.61 0.45
C GLY A 341 12.19 21.54 -1.05
N ILE A 342 10.90 21.67 -1.37
CA ILE A 342 10.37 21.58 -2.74
C ILE A 342 9.68 22.90 -3.08
N ALA A 343 10.08 23.50 -4.21
CA ALA A 343 9.44 24.70 -4.73
C ALA A 343 7.95 24.44 -5.01
N ARG A 344 7.08 25.40 -4.67
CA ARG A 344 5.62 25.24 -4.81
C ARG A 344 5.19 24.89 -6.23
N SER A 345 5.90 25.41 -7.24
CA SER A 345 5.66 25.12 -8.66
C SER A 345 5.89 23.64 -9.02
N ARG A 346 6.78 22.94 -8.31
CA ARG A 346 7.18 21.54 -8.56
C ARG A 346 6.47 20.53 -7.66
N LEU A 347 5.68 20.98 -6.69
CA LEU A 347 5.04 20.08 -5.71
C LEU A 347 4.06 19.10 -6.35
N ALA A 348 3.41 19.46 -7.47
CA ALA A 348 2.56 18.51 -8.19
C ALA A 348 3.38 17.41 -8.88
N GLU A 349 4.60 17.72 -9.32
CA GLU A 349 5.45 16.84 -10.12
C GLU A 349 6.08 15.71 -9.30
N VAL A 350 6.18 15.86 -7.97
CA VAL A 350 6.73 14.82 -7.08
C VAL A 350 5.88 13.55 -7.04
N TRP A 351 4.60 13.68 -7.41
CA TRP A 351 3.67 12.56 -7.54
C TRP A 351 3.64 11.96 -8.94
N SER A 352 4.33 12.59 -9.89
CA SER A 352 4.37 12.11 -11.27
C SER A 352 5.35 10.95 -11.39
N TYR A 353 4.96 9.93 -12.14
CA TYR A 353 5.85 8.82 -12.49
C TYR A 353 7.00 9.27 -13.43
N ARG A 354 6.91 10.50 -13.96
CA ARG A 354 7.99 11.18 -14.69
C ARG A 354 9.09 11.73 -13.77
N GLY A 355 8.69 12.35 -12.66
CA GLY A 355 9.57 13.06 -11.72
C GLY A 355 10.38 12.12 -10.82
N ALA A 356 9.93 10.86 -10.72
CA ALA A 356 10.57 9.69 -10.12
C ALA A 356 12.11 9.60 -10.27
N ARG A 357 12.65 10.14 -11.38
CA ARG A 357 14.10 10.11 -11.66
C ARG A 357 14.78 11.49 -11.66
N LEU A 358 14.02 12.58 -11.73
CA LEU A 358 14.55 13.96 -11.81
C LEU A 358 14.86 14.56 -10.42
N ALA A 359 14.31 13.99 -9.35
CA ALA A 359 14.36 14.56 -8.00
C ALA A 359 15.50 14.04 -7.11
N GLY A 360 16.66 13.65 -7.65
CA GLY A 360 17.84 13.22 -6.86
C GLY A 360 17.63 11.98 -5.97
N GLY A 361 16.41 11.44 -5.87
CA GLY A 361 16.08 10.31 -5.01
C GLY A 361 16.74 9.04 -5.53
N PHE A 362 17.74 8.52 -4.80
CA PHE A 362 18.40 7.22 -5.02
C PHE A 362 18.44 6.76 -6.50
N GLY A 363 18.81 7.68 -7.39
CA GLY A 363 18.80 7.48 -8.84
C GLY A 363 19.78 6.37 -9.21
N LEU A 364 19.25 5.24 -9.63
CA LEU A 364 19.97 4.03 -9.96
C LEU A 364 20.85 4.22 -11.22
N ALA A 365 22.16 3.96 -11.07
CA ALA A 365 23.06 3.69 -12.20
C ALA A 365 24.11 2.59 -11.95
N ALA A 366 24.27 2.04 -10.74
CA ALA A 366 25.19 0.92 -10.52
C ALA A 366 24.51 -0.22 -9.77
N ARG A 367 24.31 -1.35 -10.46
CA ARG A 367 24.21 -2.66 -9.81
C ARG A 367 25.53 -2.88 -9.08
N SER A 368 25.50 -3.04 -7.76
CA SER A 368 26.61 -3.66 -7.03
C SER A 368 26.10 -4.97 -6.44
N ASP A 369 26.92 -6.00 -6.39
CA ASP A 369 26.53 -7.35 -5.93
C ASP A 369 26.03 -7.38 -4.47
N ALA A 370 26.15 -6.28 -3.72
CA ALA A 370 25.56 -6.11 -2.40
C ALA A 370 24.03 -5.80 -2.43
N ASP A 371 23.43 -5.58 -3.61
CA ASP A 371 22.03 -5.14 -3.78
C ASP A 371 20.95 -6.22 -3.56
N GLU A 372 21.31 -7.52 -3.53
CA GLU A 372 20.32 -8.60 -3.57
C GLU A 372 19.63 -8.85 -2.22
N LEU A 373 20.26 -8.45 -1.11
CA LEU A 373 19.78 -8.77 0.24
C LEU A 373 18.75 -7.78 0.81
N VAL A 374 18.59 -6.59 0.23
CA VAL A 374 17.93 -5.43 0.88
C VAL A 374 16.78 -4.82 0.05
N ARG A 375 16.53 -5.29 -1.19
CA ARG A 375 15.54 -4.64 -2.07
C ARG A 375 14.14 -5.24 -1.97
N SER A 376 13.13 -4.36 -1.86
CA SER A 376 11.85 -4.60 -2.53
C SER A 376 12.00 -4.18 -4.01
N PRO A 377 11.63 -5.01 -4.99
CA PRO A 377 11.75 -4.67 -6.43
C PRO A 377 10.98 -3.42 -6.86
N GLU A 378 10.01 -2.97 -6.06
CA GLU A 378 9.27 -1.72 -6.26
C GLU A 378 10.10 -0.47 -5.94
N ALA A 379 11.11 -0.59 -5.07
CA ALA A 379 11.94 0.50 -4.58
C ALA A 379 13.05 0.95 -5.56
N SER A 380 13.33 0.18 -6.62
CA SER A 380 14.42 0.45 -7.57
C SER A 380 14.01 1.19 -8.84
N ALA A 381 12.71 1.41 -9.07
CA ALA A 381 12.22 1.99 -10.33
C ALA A 381 12.12 3.54 -10.32
N GLY A 382 12.52 4.21 -9.24
CA GLY A 382 12.28 5.65 -9.02
C GLY A 382 10.82 5.99 -8.64
N LEU A 383 9.92 5.01 -8.63
CA LEU A 383 8.49 5.21 -8.41
C LEU A 383 8.09 5.34 -6.92
N GLY A 384 9.06 5.57 -6.04
CA GLY A 384 8.93 5.41 -4.59
C GLY A 384 7.80 6.23 -3.96
N LEU A 385 7.78 7.56 -4.17
CA LEU A 385 6.76 8.44 -3.58
C LEU A 385 5.33 8.16 -4.09
N PRO A 386 5.08 8.05 -5.41
CA PRO A 386 3.77 7.65 -5.92
C PRO A 386 3.31 6.30 -5.35
N LEU A 387 4.18 5.29 -5.30
CA LEU A 387 3.83 3.97 -4.76
C LEU A 387 3.58 4.02 -3.24
N ALA A 388 4.38 4.75 -2.47
CA ALA A 388 4.16 4.94 -1.03
C ALA A 388 2.79 5.58 -0.76
N ARG A 389 2.39 6.55 -1.59
CA ARG A 389 1.05 7.15 -1.54
C ARG A 389 -0.04 6.13 -1.80
N LEU A 390 0.11 5.27 -2.80
CA LEU A 390 -0.87 4.21 -3.10
C LEU A 390 -0.94 3.15 -1.99
N HIS A 391 0.18 2.79 -1.38
CA HIS A 391 0.20 1.90 -0.21
C HIS A 391 -0.56 2.47 0.98
N CYS A 392 -0.53 3.79 1.19
CA CYS A 392 -1.35 4.45 2.20
C CYS A 392 -2.83 4.43 1.81
N LYS A 393 -3.16 4.77 0.55
CA LYS A 393 -4.52 4.82 0.03
C LYS A 393 -5.24 3.47 0.02
N PHE A 394 -4.51 2.37 -0.20
CA PHE A 394 -5.10 1.04 -0.37
C PHE A 394 -6.03 0.60 0.77
N PHE A 395 -5.77 1.07 2.01
CA PHE A 395 -6.65 0.86 3.17
C PHE A 395 -7.24 2.17 3.72
N GLY A 396 -7.51 3.13 2.84
CA GLY A 396 -8.19 4.40 3.17
C GLY A 396 -7.33 5.43 3.89
N GLY A 397 -6.01 5.23 3.94
CA GLY A 397 -5.06 6.19 4.47
C GLY A 397 -4.69 7.29 3.47
N SER A 398 -3.67 8.09 3.79
CA SER A 398 -3.20 9.17 2.92
C SER A 398 -1.71 9.46 3.09
N LEU A 399 -1.12 10.15 2.11
CA LEU A 399 0.26 10.66 2.20
C LEU A 399 0.27 12.10 1.67
N HIS A 400 0.79 13.02 2.48
CA HIS A 400 0.88 14.44 2.16
C HIS A 400 2.29 14.99 2.45
N LEU A 401 2.74 15.95 1.64
CA LEU A 401 4.02 16.64 1.81
C LEU A 401 3.77 18.11 2.14
N THR A 402 4.55 18.64 3.09
CA THR A 402 4.57 20.04 3.51
C THR A 402 6.00 20.58 3.36
N PRO A 403 6.41 20.96 2.14
CA PRO A 403 7.74 21.50 1.90
C PRO A 403 7.87 22.96 2.33
N MET A 404 9.08 23.32 2.75
CA MET A 404 9.53 24.69 3.02
C MET A 404 10.75 24.95 2.15
N GLU A 405 10.54 25.62 1.01
CA GLU A 405 11.59 25.91 0.02
C GLU A 405 12.76 26.67 0.67
N GLY A 406 13.97 26.16 0.45
CA GLY A 406 15.21 26.65 1.05
C GLY A 406 15.54 26.07 2.43
N TYR A 407 14.63 25.28 3.03
CA TYR A 407 14.83 24.67 4.35
C TYR A 407 14.74 23.14 4.31
N GLY A 408 13.57 22.56 4.04
CA GLY A 408 13.34 21.13 4.19
C GLY A 408 11.90 20.70 3.91
N THR A 409 11.60 19.42 4.10
CA THR A 409 10.26 18.86 3.86
C THR A 409 9.75 18.06 5.05
N ASP A 410 8.49 18.28 5.42
CA ASP A 410 7.74 17.39 6.30
C ASP A 410 6.81 16.49 5.46
N SER A 411 6.94 15.18 5.60
CA SER A 411 6.05 14.16 5.01
C SER A 411 5.14 13.56 6.07
N TYR A 412 3.85 13.43 5.79
CA TYR A 412 2.84 12.88 6.70
C TYR A 412 2.09 11.73 6.02
N ALA A 413 2.37 10.49 6.44
CA ALA A 413 1.61 9.31 6.05
C ALA A 413 0.59 8.95 7.15
N LYS A 414 -0.63 8.61 6.74
CA LYS A 414 -1.70 8.08 7.58
C LYS A 414 -2.07 6.69 7.12
N LEU A 415 -2.19 5.76 8.05
CA LEU A 415 -2.56 4.35 7.82
C LEU A 415 -3.70 3.99 8.77
N ASN A 416 -4.82 3.49 8.24
CA ASN A 416 -5.97 3.12 9.07
C ASN A 416 -5.76 1.75 9.72
N ARG A 417 -6.31 1.54 10.91
CA ARG A 417 -6.27 0.23 11.56
C ARG A 417 -7.06 -0.76 10.72
N LEU A 418 -6.50 -1.95 10.51
CA LEU A 418 -7.24 -3.03 9.85
C LEU A 418 -8.13 -3.72 10.89
N GLY A 419 -9.39 -3.98 10.54
CA GLY A 419 -10.35 -4.69 11.40
C GLY A 419 -11.71 -3.99 11.57
N ASP A 420 -11.79 -2.68 11.31
CA ASP A 420 -13.03 -1.90 11.37
C ASP A 420 -13.49 -1.56 9.94
N ASP A 421 -14.54 -2.24 9.42
CA ASP A 421 -15.33 -1.98 8.19
C ASP A 421 -14.63 -1.51 6.88
N ASN A 422 -13.31 -1.50 6.82
CA ASN A 422 -12.52 -1.00 5.70
C ASN A 422 -12.45 -2.05 4.58
N CYS A 423 -12.84 -1.67 3.36
CA CYS A 423 -12.71 -2.50 2.15
C CYS A 423 -11.44 -2.15 1.36
N GLU A 424 -10.96 -3.09 0.52
CA GLU A 424 -9.92 -2.77 -0.47
C GLU A 424 -10.46 -1.77 -1.52
N ASP A 425 -9.68 -0.74 -1.83
CA ASP A 425 -10.00 0.24 -2.88
C ASP A 425 -9.51 -0.28 -4.24
N LEU A 426 -10.41 -0.93 -5.00
CA LEU A 426 -10.11 -1.44 -6.35
C LEU A 426 -10.54 -0.41 -7.41
N PRO A 427 -9.65 -0.04 -8.34
CA PRO A 427 -9.98 0.78 -9.51
C PRO A 427 -10.74 -0.01 -10.57
#